data_AF-A0A7K1L3V4-F1
#
_entry.id   AF-A0A7K1L3V4-F1
#
_cell.length_a   1.000
_cell.length_b   1.000
_cell.length_c   1.000
_cell.angle_alpha   90.00
_cell.angle_beta   90.00
_cell.angle_gamma   90.00
#
_symmetry.space_group_name_H-M   'P 1'
#
loop_
_entity.id
_entity.type
_entity.pdbx_description
1 polymer ?
#
loop_
_entity_poly.entity_id
_entity_poly.type
_entity_poly.pdbx_seq_one_letter_code
_entity_poly.pdbx_strand_id
1 'polypeptide(L)'
;MKHQHRVAAIVLAGVVGAGGAAVSPALADPGHRPDAQAPAAPAVAAYPRGKVISHGRLAVRAKPTTKSKRLRWLQPGQVISIKCWVKGQAVHGDSKWYRLPTTKREYVSAHYIKIIKGKVKHC
;
A
#
# COMPACT_ATOMS: atom_id res chain seq x y z
N MET A 1 12.50 -25.38 -8.07
CA MET A 1 11.35 -26.30 -8.11
C MET A 1 10.21 -25.65 -7.35
N LYS A 2 8.98 -25.78 -7.88
CA LYS A 2 7.76 -25.02 -7.58
C LYS A 2 7.24 -25.19 -6.15
N HIS A 3 6.61 -24.16 -5.58
CA HIS A 3 5.56 -24.33 -4.58
C HIS A 3 4.28 -23.67 -5.09
N GLN A 4 3.34 -24.54 -5.49
CA GLN A 4 1.99 -24.17 -5.90
C GLN A 4 1.06 -24.38 -4.70
N HIS A 5 0.31 -23.35 -4.33
CA HIS A 5 -0.86 -23.52 -3.47
C HIS A 5 -2.10 -23.43 -4.35
N ARG A 6 -2.72 -24.61 -4.55
CA ARG A 6 -4.05 -24.78 -5.13
C ARG A 6 -5.07 -24.32 -4.09
N VAL A 7 -5.96 -23.40 -4.43
CA VAL A 7 -7.15 -23.12 -3.64
C VAL A 7 -8.34 -23.64 -4.43
N ALA A 8 -9.03 -24.60 -3.83
CA ALA A 8 -10.15 -25.34 -4.38
C ALA A 8 -11.41 -24.47 -4.43
N ALA A 9 -12.13 -24.56 -5.55
CA ALA A 9 -13.46 -24.02 -5.74
C ALA A 9 -14.48 -24.91 -5.02
N ILE A 10 -15.44 -24.31 -4.31
CA ILE A 10 -16.63 -24.99 -3.82
C ILE A 10 -17.83 -24.39 -4.54
N VAL A 11 -18.43 -25.22 -5.40
CA VAL A 11 -19.72 -24.99 -6.04
C VAL A 11 -20.78 -25.66 -5.16
N LEU A 12 -21.85 -24.94 -4.84
CA LEU A 12 -23.07 -25.54 -4.30
C LEU A 12 -24.26 -25.06 -5.14
N ALA A 13 -25.06 -26.03 -5.57
CA ALA A 13 -26.15 -25.94 -6.52
C ALA A 13 -27.54 -25.99 -5.83
N GLY A 14 -28.57 -25.57 -6.57
CA GLY A 14 -30.00 -25.81 -6.31
C GLY A 14 -30.67 -24.69 -5.50
N VAL A 15 -31.88 -24.19 -5.80
CA VAL A 15 -33.09 -24.92 -6.19
C VAL A 15 -34.01 -24.01 -7.04
N VAL A 16 -34.74 -24.61 -7.99
CA VAL A 16 -35.79 -24.01 -8.84
C VAL A 16 -37.11 -23.94 -8.07
N GLY A 17 -37.84 -22.82 -8.16
CA GLY A 17 -39.22 -22.70 -7.67
C GLY A 17 -40.00 -21.65 -8.45
N ALA A 18 -41.04 -22.09 -9.16
CA ALA A 18 -42.00 -21.26 -9.89
C ALA A 18 -43.29 -21.07 -9.07
N GLY A 19 -43.93 -19.90 -9.15
CA GLY A 19 -45.37 -19.76 -8.87
C GLY A 19 -45.80 -18.49 -8.11
N GLY A 20 -46.85 -17.84 -8.64
CA GLY A 20 -47.85 -17.10 -7.84
C GLY A 20 -47.85 -15.57 -7.96
N ALA A 21 -48.84 -15.01 -8.67
CA ALA A 21 -49.22 -13.60 -8.61
C ALA A 21 -50.27 -13.38 -7.51
N ALA A 22 -50.25 -12.21 -6.84
CA ALA A 22 -51.38 -11.30 -6.55
C ALA A 22 -51.27 -10.49 -5.23
N VAL A 23 -51.80 -9.26 -5.31
CA VAL A 23 -52.30 -8.30 -4.29
C VAL A 23 -51.36 -7.54 -3.33
N SER A 24 -51.46 -6.20 -3.37
CA SER A 24 -51.13 -5.21 -2.31
C SER A 24 -52.45 -4.83 -1.57
N PRO A 25 -52.52 -4.23 -0.35
CA PRO A 25 -51.58 -3.24 0.25
C PRO A 25 -51.44 -3.22 1.82
N ALA A 26 -50.66 -2.24 2.31
CA ALA A 26 -50.85 -1.45 3.54
C ALA A 26 -50.43 -1.94 4.96
N LEU A 27 -49.47 -1.16 5.51
CA LEU A 27 -49.32 -0.61 6.89
C LEU A 27 -48.57 -1.37 8.02
N ALA A 28 -47.48 -0.69 8.44
CA ALA A 28 -46.97 -0.43 9.80
C ALA A 28 -46.07 -1.45 10.55
N ASP A 29 -44.82 -0.97 10.77
CA ASP A 29 -43.92 -1.14 11.95
C ASP A 29 -43.35 -2.55 12.27
N PRO A 30 -42.21 -2.72 12.98
CA PRO A 30 -41.15 -1.81 13.45
C PRO A 30 -39.74 -2.18 12.90
N GLY A 31 -38.82 -1.23 12.96
CA GLY A 31 -37.40 -1.52 13.24
C GLY A 31 -36.61 -2.21 12.11
N HIS A 32 -36.06 -1.40 11.20
CA HIS A 32 -34.79 -1.76 10.57
C HIS A 32 -33.76 -1.94 11.70
N ARG A 33 -33.51 -3.19 12.11
CA ARG A 33 -32.28 -3.55 12.81
C ARG A 33 -31.14 -3.19 11.86
N PRO A 34 -30.21 -2.30 12.22
CA PRO A 34 -28.94 -2.25 11.51
C PRO A 34 -28.23 -3.56 11.86
N ASP A 35 -28.43 -4.59 11.03
CA ASP A 35 -27.62 -5.79 11.12
C ASP A 35 -26.15 -5.38 11.06
N ALA A 36 -25.46 -5.80 12.10
CA ALA A 36 -24.20 -5.28 12.56
C ALA A 36 -23.19 -5.21 11.41
N GLN A 37 -22.74 -3.99 11.10
CA GLN A 37 -21.49 -3.78 10.40
C GLN A 37 -20.41 -4.52 11.20
N ALA A 38 -19.98 -5.68 10.70
CA ALA A 38 -18.86 -6.41 11.30
C ALA A 38 -17.72 -5.41 11.52
N PRO A 39 -17.10 -5.34 12.70
CA PRO A 39 -16.04 -4.38 12.97
C PRO A 39 -14.98 -4.55 11.88
N ALA A 40 -14.81 -3.51 11.07
CA ALA A 40 -13.78 -3.50 10.05
C ALA A 40 -12.46 -3.79 10.77
N ALA A 41 -11.80 -4.89 10.41
CA ALA A 41 -10.50 -5.22 10.96
C ALA A 41 -9.61 -3.97 10.85
N PRO A 42 -8.86 -3.62 11.91
CA PRO A 42 -8.07 -2.40 11.91
C PRO A 42 -7.17 -2.41 10.69
N ALA A 43 -7.37 -1.43 9.80
CA ALA A 43 -6.56 -1.31 8.60
C ALA A 43 -5.11 -1.07 9.05
N VAL A 44 -4.25 -2.08 8.87
CA VAL A 44 -2.81 -1.91 9.09
C VAL A 44 -2.36 -0.73 8.24
N ALA A 45 -1.84 0.31 8.89
CA ALA A 45 -1.50 1.55 8.20
C ALA A 45 -0.46 1.27 7.12
N ALA A 46 -0.89 1.33 5.86
CA ALA A 46 -0.02 1.10 4.72
C ALA A 46 1.03 2.21 4.64
N TYR A 47 2.29 1.83 4.40
CA TYR A 47 3.36 2.79 4.16
C TYR A 47 3.04 3.68 2.94
N PRO A 48 3.37 4.99 3.00
CA PRO A 48 3.36 5.85 1.83
C PRO A 48 4.14 5.25 0.66
N ARG A 49 3.69 5.53 -0.57
CA ARG A 49 4.33 5.04 -1.80
C ARG A 49 4.96 6.17 -2.58
N GLY A 50 6.16 5.93 -3.10
CA GLY A 50 6.87 6.83 -4.00
C GLY A 50 7.29 6.15 -5.29
N LYS A 51 7.29 6.89 -6.39
CA LYS A 51 7.78 6.47 -7.71
C LYS A 51 9.17 7.08 -7.95
N VAL A 52 10.10 6.29 -8.44
CA VAL A 52 11.43 6.75 -8.84
C VAL A 52 11.30 7.58 -10.12
N ILE A 53 11.75 8.82 -10.08
CA ILE A 53 11.68 9.78 -11.20
C ILE A 53 13.06 10.19 -11.74
N SER A 54 14.14 9.54 -11.27
CA SER A 54 15.48 9.76 -11.82
C SER A 54 15.59 9.28 -13.27
N HIS A 55 16.41 9.97 -14.07
CA HIS A 55 16.68 9.58 -15.45
C HIS A 55 17.42 8.23 -15.54
N GLY A 56 18.33 7.98 -14.60
CA GLY A 56 19.07 6.73 -14.47
C GLY A 56 18.72 5.94 -13.21
N ARG A 57 19.43 4.84 -12.98
CA ARG A 57 19.29 4.02 -11.77
C ARG A 57 19.56 4.84 -10.51
N LEU A 58 18.67 4.76 -9.53
CA LEU A 58 18.79 5.45 -8.25
C LEU A 58 19.48 4.56 -7.21
N ALA A 59 20.55 5.05 -6.58
CA ALA A 59 21.27 4.30 -5.56
C ALA A 59 20.51 4.27 -4.22
N VAL A 60 20.35 3.07 -3.67
CA VAL A 60 19.96 2.85 -2.26
C VAL A 60 21.22 2.85 -1.41
N ARG A 61 21.20 3.58 -0.30
CA ARG A 61 22.38 3.90 0.50
C ARG A 61 22.23 3.47 1.96
N ALA A 62 23.35 3.17 2.60
CA ALA A 62 23.38 2.73 4.00
C ALA A 62 23.18 3.87 5.02
N LYS A 63 23.43 5.12 4.61
CA LYS A 63 23.21 6.35 5.41
C LYS A 63 22.62 7.44 4.50
N PRO A 64 21.97 8.49 5.05
CA PRO A 64 21.38 9.59 4.26
C PRO A 64 22.45 10.57 3.74
N THR A 65 23.42 10.03 2.99
CA THR A 65 24.53 10.75 2.36
C THR A 65 25.01 10.01 1.12
N THR A 66 25.41 10.76 0.10
CA THR A 66 25.98 10.21 -1.14
C THR A 66 27.39 9.64 -0.97
N LYS A 67 28.03 9.85 0.18
CA LYS A 67 29.35 9.28 0.51
C LYS A 67 29.25 7.87 1.11
N SER A 68 28.06 7.44 1.53
CA SER A 68 27.88 6.10 2.10
C SER A 68 27.79 4.99 1.05
N LYS A 69 28.08 3.76 1.50
CA LYS A 69 28.01 2.54 0.69
C LYS A 69 26.68 2.45 -0.05
N ARG A 70 26.77 2.18 -1.36
CA ARG A 70 25.64 1.79 -2.20
C ARG A 70 25.29 0.34 -1.91
N LEU A 71 24.04 0.10 -1.51
CA LEU A 71 23.55 -1.23 -1.15
C LEU A 71 22.95 -1.94 -2.35
N ARG A 72 22.17 -1.22 -3.16
CA ARG A 72 21.52 -1.72 -4.38
C ARG A 72 21.04 -0.55 -5.24
N TRP A 73 20.41 -0.87 -6.36
CA TRP A 73 19.84 0.09 -7.29
C TRP A 73 18.32 -0.03 -7.37
N LEU A 74 17.65 1.09 -7.59
CA LEU A 74 16.26 1.18 -8.02
C LEU A 74 16.23 1.61 -9.48
N GLN A 75 15.28 1.07 -10.24
CA GLN A 75 15.09 1.43 -11.64
C GLN A 75 14.22 2.69 -11.78
N PRO A 76 14.40 3.50 -12.83
CA PRO A 76 13.44 4.55 -13.20
C PRO A 76 12.01 3.99 -13.27
N GLY A 77 11.05 4.74 -12.74
CA GLY A 77 9.64 4.36 -12.72
C GLY A 77 9.24 3.32 -11.67
N GLN A 78 10.19 2.68 -10.98
CA GLN A 78 9.90 1.72 -9.92
C GLN A 78 9.12 2.39 -8.78
N VAL A 79 8.09 1.70 -8.26
CA VAL A 79 7.32 2.16 -7.10
C VAL A 79 7.81 1.46 -5.85
N ILE A 80 8.15 2.25 -4.82
CA ILE A 80 8.65 1.77 -3.53
C ILE A 80 7.74 2.22 -2.39
N SER A 81 7.77 1.44 -1.30
CA SER A 81 7.18 1.84 -0.02
C SER A 81 8.21 2.65 0.78
N ILE A 82 7.73 3.64 1.53
CA ILE A 82 8.56 4.58 2.29
C ILE A 82 8.10 4.55 3.75
N LYS A 83 9.04 4.33 4.68
CA LYS A 83 8.75 4.30 6.11
C LYS A 83 8.55 5.71 6.67
N CYS A 84 9.58 6.54 6.49
CA CYS A 84 9.63 7.91 7.00
C CYS A 84 10.77 8.67 6.30
N TRP A 85 10.90 9.96 6.56
CA TRP A 85 12.00 10.79 6.04
C TRP A 85 12.92 11.26 7.17
N VAL A 86 14.19 11.45 6.85
CA VAL A 86 15.20 12.04 7.74
C VAL A 86 15.94 13.15 7.01
N LYS A 87 16.54 14.07 7.77
CA LYS A 87 17.47 15.05 7.21
C LYS A 87 18.84 14.41 6.97
N GLY A 88 19.49 14.78 5.86
CA GLY A 88 20.78 14.27 5.46
C GLY A 88 21.52 15.21 4.51
N GLN A 89 22.51 14.68 3.81
CA GLN A 89 23.26 15.46 2.81
C GLN A 89 22.33 15.99 1.72
N ALA A 90 22.45 17.27 1.37
CA ALA A 90 21.69 17.84 0.26
C ALA A 90 22.10 17.22 -1.08
N VAL A 91 21.10 16.87 -1.88
CA VAL A 91 21.24 16.43 -3.27
C VAL A 91 20.40 17.38 -4.11
N HIS A 92 21.04 18.17 -4.97
CA HIS A 92 20.39 19.25 -5.73
C HIS A 92 19.50 20.16 -4.85
N GLY A 93 20.00 20.54 -3.67
CA GLY A 93 19.29 21.40 -2.72
C GLY A 93 18.28 20.68 -1.81
N ASP A 94 17.88 19.44 -2.11
CA ASP A 94 16.97 18.68 -1.23
C ASP A 94 17.76 17.86 -0.21
N SER A 95 17.58 18.18 1.07
CA SER A 95 18.22 17.50 2.21
C SER A 95 17.41 16.33 2.77
N LYS A 96 16.24 16.03 2.20
CA LYS A 96 15.40 14.93 2.68
C LYS A 96 15.88 13.61 2.08
N TRP A 97 15.89 12.59 2.93
CA TRP A 97 16.15 11.21 2.56
C TRP A 97 15.03 10.32 3.06
N TYR A 98 14.51 9.47 2.19
CA TYR A 98 13.49 8.50 2.54
C TYR A 98 14.12 7.20 3.03
N ARG A 99 13.69 6.75 4.21
CA ARG A 99 14.04 5.44 4.76
C ARG A 99 13.06 4.40 4.23
N LEU A 100 13.58 3.30 3.69
CA LEU A 100 12.76 2.18 3.22
C LEU A 100 12.30 1.31 4.41
N PRO A 101 11.14 0.64 4.30
CA PRO A 101 10.59 -0.23 5.34
C PRO A 101 11.26 -1.60 5.34
N THR A 102 12.59 -1.62 5.42
CA THR A 102 13.42 -2.83 5.51
C THR A 102 13.92 -3.03 6.94
N THR A 103 14.36 -4.25 7.26
CA THR A 103 15.07 -4.54 8.53
C THR A 103 16.39 -3.77 8.62
N LYS A 104 17.05 -3.56 7.47
CA LYS A 104 18.25 -2.73 7.33
C LYS A 104 17.90 -1.24 7.26
N ARG A 105 18.85 -0.38 7.65
CA ARG A 105 18.74 1.08 7.45
C ARG A 105 19.11 1.43 6.01
N GLU A 106 18.12 1.42 5.12
CA GLU A 106 18.27 1.77 3.72
C GLU A 106 17.65 3.14 3.43
N TYR A 107 18.37 3.99 2.70
CA TYR A 107 17.97 5.36 2.39
C TYR A 107 18.06 5.66 0.89
N VAL A 108 17.14 6.49 0.40
CA VAL A 108 17.16 7.07 -0.95
C VAL A 108 16.95 8.57 -0.86
N SER A 109 17.57 9.34 -1.75
CA SER A 109 17.39 10.79 -1.79
C SER A 109 15.96 11.13 -2.23
N ALA A 110 15.30 12.04 -1.51
CA ALA A 110 13.92 12.43 -1.80
C ALA A 110 13.77 13.17 -3.13
N HIS A 111 14.82 13.89 -3.57
CA HIS A 111 14.86 14.61 -4.84
C HIS A 111 14.44 13.74 -6.04
N TYR A 112 14.74 12.44 -6.00
CA TYR A 112 14.48 11.49 -7.08
C TYR A 112 13.22 10.64 -6.89
N ILE A 113 12.38 10.99 -5.92
CA ILE A 113 11.17 10.22 -5.58
C ILE A 113 9.95 11.13 -5.58
N LYS A 114 8.97 10.83 -6.44
CA LYS A 114 7.65 11.46 -6.41
C LYS A 114 6.72 10.66 -5.50
N ILE A 115 6.22 11.27 -4.43
CA ILE A 115 5.18 10.63 -3.60
C ILE A 115 3.88 10.54 -4.40
N ILE A 116 3.33 9.33 -4.50
CA ILE A 116 2.11 9.04 -5.28
C ILE A 116 0.94 8.60 -4.39
N LYS A 117 1.21 8.18 -3.15
CA LYS A 117 0.17 7.80 -2.19
C LYS A 117 0.63 8.03 -0.75
N GLY A 118 -0.23 8.64 0.06
CA GLY A 118 -0.01 8.86 1.49
C GLY A 118 0.92 10.04 1.80
N LYS A 119 1.17 10.27 3.10
CA LYS A 119 2.04 11.35 3.60
C LYS A 119 3.22 10.75 4.36
N VAL A 120 4.44 11.06 3.93
CA VAL A 120 5.67 10.62 4.60
C VAL A 120 5.90 11.48 5.84
N LYS A 121 5.98 10.85 7.02
CA LYS A 121 6.29 11.50 8.30
C LYS A 121 7.80 11.48 8.58
N HIS A 122 8.27 12.34 9.48
CA HIS A 122 9.67 12.33 9.92
C HIS A 122 9.96 11.07 10.75
N CYS A 123 11.16 10.52 10.64
CA CYS A 123 11.74 9.68 11.68
C CYS A 123 12.43 10.65 12.66
#